data_AF-A0A0F2TDU9-F1
#
_entry.id   AF-A0A0F2TDU9-F1
#
_cell.length_a   1.000
_cell.length_b   1.000
_cell.length_c   1.000
_cell.angle_alpha   90.00
_cell.angle_beta   90.00
_cell.angle_gamma   90.00
#
_symmetry.space_group_name_H-M   'P 1'
#
loop_
_entity.id
_entity.type
_entity.pdbx_description
1 polymer ?
#
loop_
_entity_poly.entity_id
_entity_poly.type
_entity_poly.pdbx_seq_one_letter_code
_entity_poly.pdbx_strand_id
1 'polypeptide(L)' 'MPTAELTPPEAARWAARAGLVLPAERHAAVAAVANHIHSVVAVLRELDFADVPPAAAYRAGQEEHHAAA' A
#
# COMPACT_ATOMS: atom_id res chain seq x y z
N MET A 1 -6.48 -11.26 1.58
CA MET A 1 -5.41 -12.06 0.94
C MET A 1 -4.11 -11.69 1.64
N PRO A 2 -3.39 -12.65 2.25
CA PRO A 2 -2.06 -12.36 2.79
C PRO A 2 -1.19 -11.85 1.63
N THR A 3 -0.53 -10.72 1.83
CA THR A 3 0.49 -10.25 0.88
C THR A 3 1.58 -11.31 0.83
N ALA A 4 1.74 -11.98 -0.31
CA ALA A 4 2.83 -12.92 -0.50
C ALA A 4 4.15 -12.20 -0.18
N GLU A 5 5.01 -12.86 0.60
CA GLU A 5 6.27 -12.29 1.02
C GLU A 5 7.15 -12.01 -0.21
N LEU A 6 7.61 -10.77 -0.36
CA LEU A 6 8.48 -10.36 -1.45
C LEU A 6 9.83 -11.07 -1.33
N THR A 7 10.21 -11.77 -2.38
CA THR A 7 11.52 -12.41 -2.47
C THR A 7 12.61 -11.39 -2.87
N PRO A 8 13.90 -11.65 -2.57
CA PRO A 8 15.00 -10.77 -2.98
C PRO A 8 15.05 -10.46 -4.49
N PRO A 9 14.89 -11.44 -5.41
CA PRO A 9 14.85 -11.15 -6.85
C PRO A 9 13.66 -10.29 -7.27
N GLU A 10 12.51 -10.46 -6.61
CA GLU A 10 11.36 -9.62 -6.86
C GLU A 10 11.60 -8.19 -6.37
N ALA A 11 12.17 -7.99 -5.18
CA ALA A 11 12.54 -6.67 -4.71
C ALA A 11 13.47 -5.93 -5.70
N ALA A 12 14.45 -6.64 -6.27
CA ALA A 12 15.33 -6.09 -7.32
C ALA A 12 14.55 -5.71 -8.60
N ARG A 13 13.64 -6.57 -9.05
CA ARG A 13 12.77 -6.29 -10.21
C ARG A 13 11.89 -5.06 -9.98
N TRP A 14 11.33 -4.92 -8.79
CA TRP A 14 10.49 -3.77 -8.43
C TRP A 14 11.31 -2.48 -8.35
N ALA A 15 12.52 -2.52 -7.78
CA ALA A 15 13.44 -1.39 -7.78
C ALA A 15 13.83 -0.97 -9.21
N ALA A 16 14.13 -1.93 -10.09
CA ALA A 16 14.44 -1.64 -11.48
C ALA A 16 13.27 -0.96 -12.21
N ARG A 17 12.02 -1.35 -11.91
CA ARG A 17 10.82 -0.65 -12.43
C ARG A 17 10.71 0.79 -11.94
N ALA A 18 11.25 1.10 -10.76
CA ALA A 18 11.33 2.46 -10.23
C ALA A 18 12.57 3.24 -10.73
N GLY A 19 13.37 2.65 -11.63
CA GLY A 19 14.61 3.25 -12.14
C GLY A 19 15.81 3.12 -11.20
N LEU A 20 15.72 2.26 -10.18
CA LEU A 20 16.80 2.02 -9.22
C LEU A 20 17.50 0.69 -9.51
N VAL A 21 18.82 0.75 -9.75
CA VAL A 21 19.65 -0.45 -9.86
C VAL A 21 20.12 -0.84 -8.46
N LEU A 22 19.67 -1.99 -7.97
CA LEU A 22 20.07 -2.53 -6.68
C LEU A 22 21.25 -3.50 -6.84
N PRO A 23 22.39 -3.23 -6.18
CA PRO A 23 23.45 -4.22 -6.00
C PRO A 23 22.93 -5.51 -5.36
N ALA A 24 23.46 -6.67 -5.76
CA ALA A 24 22.95 -7.99 -5.37
C ALA A 24 22.96 -8.20 -3.85
N GLU A 25 24.00 -7.67 -3.20
CA GLU A 25 24.19 -7.73 -1.74
C GLU A 25 23.06 -7.01 -0.97
N ARG A 26 22.34 -6.08 -1.63
CA ARG A 26 21.23 -5.34 -1.01
C ARG A 26 19.87 -5.98 -1.22
N HIS A 27 19.73 -6.96 -2.12
CA HIS A 27 18.43 -7.53 -2.48
C HIS A 27 17.70 -8.11 -1.27
N ALA A 28 18.41 -8.88 -0.45
CA ALA A 28 17.83 -9.50 0.74
C ALA A 28 17.37 -8.47 1.79
N ALA A 29 18.21 -7.46 2.06
CA ALA A 29 17.89 -6.41 3.01
C ALA A 29 16.68 -5.57 2.56
N VAL A 30 16.62 -5.21 1.28
CA VAL A 30 15.49 -4.45 0.72
C VAL A 30 14.20 -5.27 0.75
N ALA A 31 14.25 -6.56 0.41
CA ALA A 31 13.09 -7.43 0.49
C ALA A 31 12.54 -7.51 1.93
N ALA A 32 13.42 -7.70 2.92
CA ALA A 32 13.02 -7.73 4.33
C ALA A 32 12.35 -6.41 4.79
N VAL A 33 12.94 -5.26 4.43
CA VAL A 33 12.36 -3.94 4.75
C VAL A 33 11.02 -3.74 4.04
N ALA A 34 10.92 -4.10 2.76
CA ALA A 34 9.65 -4.02 2.03
C ALA A 34 8.58 -4.89 2.71
N ASN A 35 8.89 -6.14 3.05
CA ASN A 35 7.96 -7.03 3.76
C ASN A 35 7.51 -6.45 5.10
N HIS A 36 8.42 -5.83 5.86
CA HIS A 36 8.06 -5.16 7.10
C HIS A 36 7.08 -3.99 6.87
N ILE A 37 7.34 -3.13 5.88
CA ILE A 37 6.42 -2.04 5.50
C ILE A 37 5.07 -2.61 5.05
N HIS A 38 5.08 -3.67 4.24
CA HIS A 38 3.86 -4.35 3.79
C HIS A 38 3.05 -4.89 4.96
N SER A 39 3.68 -5.43 6.00
CA SER A 39 3.01 -5.86 7.23
C SER A 39 2.33 -4.71 7.96
N VAL A 40 2.98 -3.54 8.06
CA VAL A 40 2.40 -2.36 8.71
C VAL A 40 1.23 -1.80 7.89
N VAL A 41 1.41 -1.67 6.57
CA VAL A 41 0.37 -1.17 5.65
C VAL A 41 -0.81 -2.13 5.55
N ALA A 42 -0.59 -3.44 5.73
CA ALA A 42 -1.67 -4.42 5.73
C ALA A 42 -2.71 -4.14 6.82
N VAL A 43 -2.29 -3.64 7.99
CA VAL A 43 -3.21 -3.24 9.07
C VAL A 43 -4.18 -2.15 8.61
N LEU A 44 -3.72 -1.19 7.79
CA LEU A 44 -4.60 -0.14 7.25
C LEU A 44 -5.66 -0.69 6.28
N ARG A 45 -5.43 -1.86 5.68
CA ARG A 45 -6.42 -2.51 4.80
C ARG A 45 -7.52 -3.23 5.57
N GLU A 46 -7.35 -3.42 6.86
CA GLU A 46 -8.37 -4.00 7.74
C GLU A 46 -9.39 -2.94 8.19
N LEU A 47 -9.08 -1.65 7.96
CA LEU A 47 -10.02 -0.57 8.23
C LEU A 47 -11.20 -0.66 7.27
N ASP A 48 -12.40 -0.65 7.83
CA ASP A 48 -13.62 -0.50 7.04
C ASP A 48 -13.81 0.98 6.69
N PHE A 49 -13.68 1.28 5.40
CA PHE A 49 -13.90 2.63 4.89
C PHE A 49 -15.37 2.91 4.60
N ALA A 50 -16.28 1.92 4.70
CA ALA A 50 -17.70 2.06 4.40
C ALA A 50 -17.93 2.92 3.13
N ASP A 51 -18.72 4.00 3.23
CA ASP A 51 -19.01 4.94 2.15
C ASP A 51 -18.03 6.12 2.09
N VAL A 52 -16.93 6.10 2.86
CA VAL A 52 -15.93 7.18 2.86
C VAL A 52 -15.26 7.24 1.49
N PRO A 53 -15.45 8.34 0.73
CA PRO A 53 -14.85 8.46 -0.58
C PRO A 53 -13.32 8.61 -0.47
N PRO A 54 -12.56 8.22 -1.50
CA PRO A 54 -11.14 8.51 -1.57
C PRO A 54 -10.87 10.00 -1.33
N ALA A 55 -9.74 10.33 -0.69
CA ALA A 55 -9.42 11.72 -0.31
C ALA A 55 -9.51 12.72 -1.48
N ALA A 56 -9.22 12.30 -2.72
CA ALA A 56 -9.35 13.13 -3.91
C ALA A 56 -10.82 13.53 -4.25
N ALA A 57 -11.80 12.76 -3.77
CA ALA A 57 -13.23 12.97 -3.96
C ALA A 57 -13.95 13.44 -2.68
N TYR A 58 -13.32 13.33 -1.51
CA TYR A 58 -13.87 13.82 -0.25
C TYR A 58 -13.99 15.35 -0.27
N ARG A 59 -15.21 15.87 -0.06
CA ARG A 59 -15.45 17.28 0.22
C ARG A 59 -15.95 17.42 1.64
N ALA A 60 -15.12 18.03 2.50
CA ALA A 60 -15.50 18.35 3.86
C ALA A 60 -16.76 19.24 3.88
N GLY A 61 -17.81 18.79 4.57
CA GLY A 61 -19.05 19.55 4.79
C GLY A 61 -20.21 19.28 3.82
N GLN A 62 -20.09 18.32 2.90
CA GLN A 62 -21.24 17.82 2.12
C GLN A 62 -21.70 16.48 2.69
N GLU A 63 -22.27 16.49 3.90
CA GLU A 63 -23.14 15.39 4.30
C GLU A 63 -24.38 15.46 3.39
N GLU A 64 -24.68 14.36 2.69
CA GLU A 64 -25.86 14.27 1.86
C GLU A 64 -27.10 14.44 2.75
N HIS A 65 -27.65 15.65 2.76
CA HIS A 65 -29.05 15.90 3.11
C HIS A 65 -29.94 15.23 2.05
N HIS A 66 -29.90 13.90 1.93
CA HIS A 66 -30.98 13.19 1.27
C HIS A 66 -32.09 13.01 2.29
N ALA A 67 -32.81 14.11 2.51
CA ALA A 67 -34.08 14.13 3.20
C ALA A 67 -35.04 13.15 2.49
N ALA A 68 -35.42 12.09 3.19
CA ALA A 68 -36.62 11.34 2.86
C ALA A 68 -37.76 11.89 3.74
N ALA A 69 -38.71 12.52 3.07
CA ALA A 69 -40.01 12.96 3.59
C ALA A 69 -40.99 11.80 3.67
#